data_AF-A0A498P4S6-F1
#
_entry.id   AF-A0A498P4S6-F1
#
_cell.length_a   1.000
_cell.length_b   1.000
_cell.length_c   1.000
_cell.angle_alpha   90.00
_cell.angle_beta   90.00
_cell.angle_gamma   90.00
#
_symmetry.space_group_name_H-M   'P 1'
#
loop_
_entity.id
_entity.type
_entity.pdbx_description
1 polymer ?
#
loop_
_entity_poly.entity_id
_entity_poly.type
_entity_poly.pdbx_seq_one_letter_code
_entity_poly.pdbx_strand_id
1 'polypeptide(L)'
;MYINSSDYLALLNNERANPNSTAWKQNFLRVKKLVLIGGADDGVITPWQSSQFGFYDENETVVEMKNQKVFLMDLFGLKTLYARGDLILCSMAGVAHIFWHSNETVYKTCIEQWLT
;
A
#
# COMPACT_ATOMS: atom_id res chain seq x y z
N MET A 1 5.79 6.39 19.44
CA MET A 1 6.96 5.47 19.41
C MET A 1 7.41 5.22 17.97
N TYR A 2 6.54 4.70 17.09
CA TYR A 2 6.82 4.43 15.67
C TYR A 2 7.47 5.58 14.88
N ILE A 3 6.83 6.75 14.80
CA ILE A 3 7.33 7.88 13.97
C ILE A 3 8.77 8.23 14.38
N ASN A 4 9.06 8.31 15.67
CA ASN A 4 10.36 8.80 16.14
C ASN A 4 11.50 7.76 16.01
N SER A 5 11.20 6.47 15.98
CA SER A 5 12.22 5.40 16.00
C SER A 5 12.31 4.57 14.72
N SER A 6 11.37 4.71 13.78
CA SER A 6 11.42 3.97 12.52
C SER A 6 12.37 4.65 11.54
N ASP A 7 13.51 4.00 11.28
CA ASP A 7 14.52 4.49 10.33
C ASP A 7 14.21 4.12 8.87
N TYR A 8 13.15 3.35 8.65
CA TYR A 8 12.75 2.89 7.33
C TYR A 8 11.33 3.36 6.97
N LEU A 9 10.31 2.78 7.62
CA LEU A 9 8.92 2.97 7.21
C LEU A 9 8.44 4.42 7.41
N ALA A 10 8.68 5.01 8.58
CA ALA A 10 8.29 6.42 8.83
C ALA A 10 9.07 7.41 7.93
N LEU A 11 10.27 7.03 7.50
CA LEU A 11 11.10 7.83 6.61
C LEU A 11 10.58 7.77 5.16
N LEU A 12 10.36 6.57 4.62
CA LEU A 12 9.87 6.36 3.25
C LEU A 12 8.43 6.83 3.05
N ASN A 13 7.58 6.70 4.07
CA ASN A 13 6.22 7.23 4.06
C ASN A 13 6.17 8.76 4.19
N ASN A 14 7.32 9.43 4.32
CA ASN A 14 7.44 10.87 4.55
C ASN A 14 6.65 11.34 5.79
N GLU A 15 6.48 10.47 6.78
CA GLU A 15 5.87 10.81 8.08
C GLU A 15 6.86 11.61 8.96
N ARG A 16 8.15 11.45 8.68
CA ARG A 16 9.23 12.32 9.17
C ARG A 16 9.80 13.18 8.06
N ALA A 17 10.08 14.44 8.40
CA ALA A 17 10.79 15.34 7.52
C ALA A 17 12.15 14.74 7.14
N ASN A 18 12.39 14.67 5.84
CA ASN A 18 13.67 14.24 5.29
C ASN A 18 13.97 15.03 4.01
N PRO A 19 15.25 15.37 3.75
CA PRO A 19 15.63 16.26 2.66
C PRO A 19 15.34 15.67 1.27
N ASN A 20 15.20 14.34 1.18
CA ASN A 20 14.98 13.63 -0.08
C ASN A 20 13.50 13.38 -0.39
N SER A 21 12.59 13.72 0.52
CA SER A 21 11.15 13.41 0.46
C SER A 21 10.52 13.82 -0.88
N THR A 22 10.89 15.00 -1.39
CA THR A 22 10.43 15.49 -2.70
C THR A 22 10.93 14.61 -3.84
N ALA A 23 12.24 14.30 -3.87
CA ALA A 23 12.82 13.45 -4.90
C ALA A 23 12.24 12.02 -4.86
N TRP A 24 12.01 11.47 -3.68
CA TRP A 24 11.42 10.15 -3.50
C TRP A 24 9.97 10.09 -3.96
N LYS A 25 9.15 11.10 -3.63
CA LYS A 25 7.79 11.24 -4.18
C LYS A 25 7.82 11.30 -5.70
N GLN A 26 8.68 12.14 -6.28
CA GLN A 26 8.79 12.24 -7.75
C GLN A 26 9.21 10.90 -8.37
N ASN A 27 10.14 10.17 -7.75
CA ASN A 27 10.56 8.86 -8.21
C ASN A 27 9.43 7.83 -8.15
N PHE A 28 8.68 7.78 -7.04
CA PHE A 28 7.53 6.88 -6.90
C PHE A 28 6.46 7.16 -7.95
N LEU A 29 6.18 8.44 -8.25
CA LEU A 29 5.19 8.83 -9.26
C LEU A 29 5.55 8.46 -10.71
N ARG A 30 6.78 8.00 -10.96
CA ARG A 30 7.20 7.49 -12.28
C ARG A 30 6.59 6.12 -12.60
N VAL A 31 6.09 5.37 -11.63
CA VAL A 31 5.41 4.10 -11.90
C VAL A 31 4.19 4.34 -12.78
N LYS A 32 3.98 3.47 -13.77
CA LYS A 32 2.79 3.53 -14.63
C LYS A 32 1.56 3.01 -13.91
N LYS A 33 1.70 1.94 -13.13
CA LYS A 33 0.65 1.33 -12.32
C LYS A 33 1.22 0.90 -10.98
N LEU A 34 0.42 1.04 -9.94
CA LEU A 34 0.63 0.47 -8.61
C LEU A 34 -0.54 -0.47 -8.34
N VAL A 35 -0.29 -1.77 -8.43
CA VAL A 35 -1.31 -2.80 -8.21
C VAL A 35 -1.10 -3.38 -6.81
N LEU A 36 -2.10 -3.22 -5.94
CA LEU A 36 -2.07 -3.62 -4.55
C LEU A 36 -2.97 -4.84 -4.36
N ILE A 37 -2.35 -5.98 -4.08
CA ILE A 37 -3.03 -7.28 -3.97
C ILE A 37 -3.02 -7.71 -2.51
N GLY A 38 -4.17 -8.13 -1.99
CA GLY A 38 -4.28 -8.60 -0.60
C GLY A 38 -5.66 -9.17 -0.27
N GLY A 39 -5.85 -9.61 0.97
CA GLY A 39 -7.05 -10.35 1.34
C GLY A 39 -7.18 -10.63 2.82
N ALA A 40 -8.41 -10.80 3.30
CA ALA A 40 -8.73 -10.99 4.71
C ALA A 40 -8.14 -12.29 5.31
N ASP A 41 -7.97 -13.32 4.48
CA ASP A 41 -7.51 -14.65 4.91
C ASP A 41 -5.99 -14.84 4.78
N ASP A 42 -5.22 -13.76 4.53
CA ASP A 42 -3.75 -13.82 4.41
C ASP A 42 -3.10 -14.48 5.64
N GLY A 43 -3.53 -14.07 6.84
CA GLY A 43 -3.12 -14.71 8.10
C GLY A 43 -1.70 -14.41 8.58
N VAL A 44 -0.91 -13.58 7.87
CA VAL A 44 0.44 -13.16 8.28
C VAL A 44 0.55 -11.64 8.36
N ILE A 45 0.08 -10.93 7.33
CA ILE A 45 0.06 -9.47 7.29
C ILE A 45 -1.06 -8.96 8.21
N THR A 46 -0.69 -8.16 9.21
CA THR A 46 -1.62 -7.65 10.23
C THR A 46 -1.47 -6.12 10.39
N PRO A 47 -2.53 -5.33 10.14
CA PRO A 47 -3.81 -5.76 9.56
C PRO A 47 -3.61 -6.14 8.09
N TRP A 48 -4.42 -7.05 7.54
CA TRP A 48 -4.26 -7.50 6.14
C TRP A 48 -4.38 -6.32 5.15
N GLN A 49 -5.15 -5.29 5.52
CA GLN A 49 -5.31 -4.04 4.78
C GLN A 49 -3.99 -3.28 4.59
N SER A 50 -2.93 -3.60 5.34
CA SER A 50 -1.58 -3.05 5.13
C SER A 50 -1.07 -3.31 3.71
N SER A 51 -1.47 -4.43 3.10
CA SER A 51 -1.23 -4.72 1.67
C SER A 51 -1.82 -3.68 0.70
N GLN A 52 -2.82 -2.94 1.17
CA GLN A 52 -3.54 -1.89 0.43
C GLN A 52 -3.43 -0.53 1.11
N PHE A 53 -2.35 -0.30 1.87
CA PHE A 53 -2.06 0.92 2.64
C PHE A 53 -3.11 1.29 3.70
N GLY A 54 -3.96 0.35 4.13
CA GLY A 54 -4.78 0.48 5.35
C GLY A 54 -3.95 0.17 6.61
N PHE A 55 -4.26 0.80 7.75
CA PHE A 55 -3.53 0.56 8.99
C PHE A 55 -4.37 0.92 10.22
N TYR A 56 -3.92 0.49 11.41
CA TYR A 56 -4.57 0.82 12.68
C TYR A 56 -4.47 2.30 13.02
N ASP A 57 -5.53 2.85 13.61
CA ASP A 57 -5.47 4.10 14.37
C ASP A 57 -5.02 3.86 15.83
N GLU A 58 -5.09 4.92 16.64
CA GLU A 58 -4.72 4.86 18.06
C GLU A 58 -5.61 3.93 18.90
N ASN A 59 -6.80 3.57 18.40
CA ASN A 59 -7.75 2.67 19.04
C ASN A 59 -7.72 1.25 18.44
N GLU A 60 -6.68 0.91 17.67
CA GLU A 60 -6.56 -0.37 16.95
C GLU A 60 -7.72 -0.62 15.96
N THR A 61 -8.41 0.44 15.54
CA THR A 61 -9.41 0.36 14.48
C THR A 61 -8.72 0.47 13.14
N VAL A 62 -9.02 -0.44 12.21
CA VAL A 62 -8.42 -0.39 10.88
C VAL A 62 -9.00 0.78 10.08
N VAL A 63 -8.12 1.67 9.62
CA VAL A 63 -8.41 2.84 8.80
C VAL A 63 -7.92 2.60 7.38
N GLU A 64 -8.86 2.69 6.43
CA GLU A 64 -8.58 2.58 5.00
C GLU A 64 -7.60 3.65 4.50
N MET A 65 -6.80 3.31 3.48
CA MET A 65 -5.76 4.19 2.91
C MET A 65 -6.25 5.63 2.70
N LYS A 66 -7.44 5.82 2.12
CA LYS A 66 -7.97 7.15 1.75
C LYS A 66 -8.24 8.07 2.93
N ASN A 67 -8.41 7.49 4.12
CA ASN A 67 -8.72 8.22 5.35
C ASN A 67 -7.46 8.49 6.18
N GLN A 68 -6.29 8.00 5.75
CA GLN A 68 -5.04 8.22 6.46
C GLN A 68 -4.33 9.50 6.02
N LYS A 69 -3.58 10.10 6.95
CA LYS A 69 -2.79 11.32 6.71
C LYS A 69 -1.84 11.18 5.52
N VAL A 70 -1.19 10.02 5.36
CA VAL A 70 -0.25 9.74 4.26
C VAL A 70 -0.89 9.92 2.89
N PHE A 71 -2.17 9.55 2.76
CA PHE A 71 -2.95 9.75 1.54
C PHE A 71 -3.51 11.17 1.46
N LEU A 72 -4.18 11.66 2.52
CA LEU A 72 -4.85 12.96 2.51
C LEU A 72 -3.90 14.11 2.15
N MET A 73 -2.68 14.07 2.69
CA MET A 73 -1.60 15.03 2.44
C MET A 73 -0.73 14.66 1.23
N ASP A 74 -0.99 13.53 0.59
CA ASP A 74 -0.23 13.00 -0.55
C ASP A 74 1.28 12.94 -0.28
N LEU A 75 1.69 12.43 0.88
CA LEU A 75 3.05 12.58 1.40
C LEU A 75 4.12 12.01 0.47
N PHE A 76 3.83 10.89 -0.19
CA PHE A 76 4.74 10.25 -1.14
C PHE A 76 4.10 9.90 -2.50
N GLY A 77 2.86 10.33 -2.75
CA GLY A 77 2.24 10.24 -4.08
C GLY A 77 1.04 9.29 -4.22
N LEU A 78 0.55 8.67 -3.14
CA LEU A 78 -0.61 7.76 -3.21
C LEU A 78 -1.89 8.43 -3.74
N LYS A 79 -2.19 9.65 -3.28
CA LYS A 79 -3.38 10.39 -3.73
C LYS A 79 -3.24 10.81 -5.18
N THR A 80 -2.03 11.17 -5.60
CA THR A 80 -1.73 11.46 -7.01
C THR A 80 -1.91 10.21 -7.89
N LEU A 81 -1.36 9.05 -7.52
CA LEU A 81 -1.57 7.80 -8.28
C LEU A 81 -3.03 7.38 -8.32
N TYR A 82 -3.74 7.52 -7.21
CA TYR A 82 -5.17 7.24 -7.14
C TYR A 82 -5.98 8.16 -8.07
N ALA A 83 -5.73 9.48 -8.03
CA ALA A 83 -6.41 10.44 -8.88
C ALA A 83 -6.12 10.23 -10.39
N ARG A 84 -4.92 9.72 -10.73
CA ARG A 84 -4.55 9.38 -12.11
C ARG A 84 -5.17 8.08 -12.62
N GLY A 85 -5.82 7.30 -11.76
CA GLY A 85 -6.36 5.97 -12.10
C GLY A 85 -5.30 4.88 -12.21
N ASP A 86 -4.13 5.11 -11.60
CA ASP A 86 -2.98 4.22 -11.70
C ASP A 86 -2.70 3.43 -10.42
N LEU A 87 -3.48 3.66 -9.37
CA LEU A 87 -3.52 2.81 -8.18
C LEU A 87 -4.70 1.85 -8.29
N ILE A 88 -4.43 0.55 -8.35
CA ILE A 88 -5.41 -0.53 -8.47
C ILE A 88 -5.44 -1.33 -7.18
N LEU A 89 -6.63 -1.59 -6.66
CA LEU A 89 -6.86 -2.48 -5.52
C LEU A 89 -7.43 -3.80 -6.04
N CYS A 90 -6.77 -4.93 -5.72
CA CYS A 90 -7.28 -6.27 -5.99
C CYS A 90 -7.39 -7.03 -4.67
N SER A 91 -8.62 -7.19 -4.18
CA SER A 91 -8.89 -7.90 -2.92
C SER A 91 -9.42 -9.30 -3.21
N MET A 92 -8.81 -10.32 -2.61
CA MET A 92 -9.28 -11.71 -2.72
C MET A 92 -9.43 -12.37 -1.36
N ALA A 93 -10.57 -12.99 -1.11
CA ALA A 93 -10.78 -13.83 0.07
C ALA A 93 -10.25 -15.26 -0.18
N GLY A 94 -10.02 -16.02 0.89
CA GLY A 94 -9.64 -17.43 0.86
C GLY A 94 -8.20 -17.71 0.43
N VAL A 95 -7.32 -16.71 0.42
CA VAL A 95 -5.92 -16.86 0.03
C VAL A 95 -5.03 -16.62 1.25
N ALA A 96 -4.45 -17.70 1.78
CA ALA A 96 -3.42 -17.59 2.82
C ALA A 96 -2.12 -17.02 2.25
N HIS A 97 -1.31 -16.39 3.11
CA HIS A 97 -0.12 -15.63 2.74
C HIS A 97 0.82 -16.40 1.78
N ILE A 98 1.05 -17.68 2.07
CA ILE A 98 1.95 -18.55 1.31
C ILE A 98 1.44 -18.92 -0.09
N PHE A 99 0.19 -18.57 -0.43
CA PHE A 99 -0.44 -18.94 -1.70
C PHE A 99 -0.62 -17.77 -2.67
N TRP A 100 -0.37 -16.51 -2.27
CA TRP A 100 -0.54 -15.36 -3.17
C TRP A 100 0.24 -15.48 -4.48
N HIS A 101 1.44 -16.04 -4.43
CA HIS A 101 2.33 -16.19 -5.57
C HIS A 101 2.20 -17.54 -6.31
N SER A 102 1.33 -18.45 -5.85
CA SER A 102 1.15 -19.79 -6.43
C SER A 102 -0.31 -20.15 -6.72
N ASN A 103 -1.22 -19.21 -6.56
CA ASN A 103 -2.64 -19.39 -6.84
C ASN A 103 -2.97 -18.89 -8.24
N GLU A 104 -3.40 -19.79 -9.13
CA GLU A 104 -3.70 -19.47 -10.53
C GLU A 104 -4.83 -18.42 -10.64
N THR A 105 -5.85 -18.51 -9.78
CA THR A 105 -6.95 -17.53 -9.76
C THR A 105 -6.44 -16.13 -9.39
N VAL A 106 -5.51 -16.02 -8.43
CA VAL A 106 -4.86 -14.74 -8.10
C VAL A 106 -4.09 -14.21 -9.30
N TYR A 107 -3.28 -15.06 -9.95
CA TYR A 107 -2.52 -14.67 -11.13
C TYR A 107 -3.41 -14.14 -12.25
N LYS A 108 -4.43 -14.90 -12.64
CA LYS A 108 -5.36 -14.54 -13.72
C LYS A 108 -6.18 -13.29 -13.41
N THR A 109 -6.58 -13.11 -12.15
CA THR A 109 -7.47 -12.00 -11.75
C THR A 109 -6.69 -10.71 -11.49
N CYS A 110 -5.61 -10.79 -10.72
CA CYS A 110 -4.94 -9.61 -10.17
C CYS A 110 -3.62 -9.27 -10.86
N ILE A 111 -3.00 -10.18 -11.62
CA ILE A 111 -1.61 -10.01 -12.11
C ILE A 111 -1.53 -9.98 -13.64
N GLU A 112 -2.09 -10.97 -14.34
CA GLU A 112 -1.83 -11.22 -15.76
C GLU A 112 -2.02 -9.99 -16.66
N GLN A 113 -3.10 -9.24 -16.46
CA GLN A 113 -3.43 -8.05 -17.25
C GLN A 113 -2.42 -6.89 -17.13
N TRP A 114 -1.50 -6.93 -16.16
CA TRP A 114 -0.51 -5.89 -15.90
C TRP A 114 0.90 -6.25 -16.36
N LEU A 115 1.10 -7.44 -16.92
CA LEU A 115 2.42 -7.95 -17.34
C LEU A 115 2.78 -7.65 -18.80
N THR A 116 1.96 -6.86 -19.49
CA THR A 116 2.15 -6.44 -20.89
C THR A 116 2.42 -4.94 -20.98
#